data_AF-A0A821HF26-F1
#
_entry.id   AF-A0A821HF26-F1
#
_cell.length_a   1.000
_cell.length_b   1.000
_cell.length_c   1.000
_cell.angle_alpha   90.00
_cell.angle_beta   90.00
_cell.angle_gamma   90.00
#
_symmetry.space_group_name_H-M   'P 1'
#
loop_
_entity.id
_entity.type
_entity.pdbx_description
1 polymer ?
#
loop_
_entity_poly.entity_id
_entity_poly.type
_entity_poly.pdbx_seq_one_letter_code
_entity_poly.pdbx_strand_id
1 'polypeptide(L)' 'ATYTLGQNTALVLDIGYKEAQIMPIAERLPLPMRFDSLSYAGQAIHK' A
#
# COMPACT_ATOMS: atom_id res chain seq x y z
N ALA A 1 -3.16 -2.94 7.80
CA ALA A 1 -3.08 -1.47 7.69
C ALA A 1 -4.32 -0.77 8.25
N THR A 2 -5.54 -1.04 7.78
CA THR A 2 -6.74 -0.27 8.19
C THR A 2 -7.24 -0.60 9.61
N TYR A 3 -7.05 -1.84 10.08
CA TYR A 3 -7.43 -2.27 11.43
C TYR A 3 -6.85 -1.41 12.55
N THR A 4 -5.61 -0.94 12.41
CA THR A 4 -4.94 -0.11 13.42
C THR A 4 -5.48 1.33 13.46
N LEU A 5 -6.10 1.79 12.38
CA LEU A 5 -6.71 3.12 12.27
C LEU A 5 -8.22 3.11 12.55
N GLY A 6 -8.82 1.93 12.78
CA GLY A 6 -10.26 1.78 12.95
C GLY A 6 -11.07 2.15 11.71
N GLN A 7 -10.45 2.19 10.53
CA GLN A 7 -11.11 2.54 9.27
C GLN A 7 -11.60 1.30 8.55
N ASN A 8 -12.81 1.36 7.99
CA ASN A 8 -13.32 0.27 7.17
C ASN A 8 -12.88 0.40 5.70
N THR A 9 -12.70 1.63 5.22
CA THR A 9 -12.36 1.94 3.83
C THR A 9 -11.17 2.88 3.79
N ALA A 10 -10.16 2.57 2.97
CA ALA A 10 -8.96 3.40 2.81
C ALA A 10 -8.20 3.06 1.52
N LEU A 11 -7.41 4.01 1.04
CA LEU A 11 -6.31 3.73 0.14
C LEU A 11 -5.03 3.61 0.97
N VAL A 12 -4.40 2.43 0.94
CA VAL A 12 -3.16 2.18 1.68
C VAL A 12 -1.98 2.30 0.72
N LEU A 13 -1.00 3.12 1.09
CA LEU A 13 0.29 3.21 0.43
C LEU A 13 1.35 2.71 1.41
N ASP A 14 2.04 1.63 1.06
CA ASP A 14 3.17 1.10 1.82
C ASP A 14 4.46 1.32 1.03
N ILE A 15 5.24 2.31 1.43
CA ILE A 15 6.48 2.70 0.75
C ILE A 15 7.65 2.09 1.53
N GLY A 16 8.07 0.90 1.10
CA GLY A 16 9.16 0.16 1.72
C GLY A 16 10.54 0.53 1.17
N TYR A 17 11.51 -0.36 1.42
CA TYR A 17 12.85 -0.20 0.85
C TYR A 17 12.92 -0.66 -0.62
N LYS A 18 12.41 -1.84 -0.95
CA LYS A 18 12.52 -2.40 -2.32
C LYS A 18 11.46 -1.87 -3.29
N GLU A 19 10.24 -1.67 -2.80
CA GLU A 19 9.09 -1.32 -3.62
C GLU A 19 8.11 -0.44 -2.84
N ALA A 20 7.25 0.24 -3.58
CA ALA A 20 6.12 1.01 -3.07
C ALA A 20 4.83 0.34 -3.53
N GLN A 21 4.05 -0.17 -2.58
CA GLN A 21 2.81 -0.89 -2.83
C GLN A 21 1.59 0.01 -2.61
N ILE A 22 0.58 -0.18 -3.45
CA ILE A 22 -0.70 0.53 -3.36
C ILE A 22 -1.81 -0.51 -3.30
N MET A 23 -2.64 -0.45 -2.25
CA MET A 23 -3.77 -1.35 -2.05
C MET A 23 -5.01 -0.58 -1.60
N PRO A 24 -6.08 -0.52 -2.41
CA PRO A 24 -7.37 -0.05 -1.94
C PRO A 24 -8.05 -1.13 -1.09
N ILE A 25 -8.62 -0.69 0.04
CA ILE A 25 -9.46 -1.48 0.94
C ILE A 25 -10.82 -0.81 0.97
N ALA A 26 -11.88 -1.57 0.68
CA ALA A 26 -13.26 -1.11 0.73
C ALA A 26 -14.06 -2.01 1.67
N GLU A 27 -14.70 -1.42 2.68
CA GLU A 27 -15.54 -2.13 3.66
C GLU A 27 -14.84 -3.37 4.26
N ARG A 28 -13.58 -3.18 4.66
CA ARG A 28 -12.67 -4.20 5.24
C ARG A 28 -12.19 -5.27 4.25
N LEU A 29 -12.55 -5.17 2.99
CA LEU A 29 -12.11 -6.09 1.94
C LEU A 29 -11.00 -5.44 1.10
N PRO A 30 -9.83 -6.10 0.95
CA PRO A 30 -8.86 -5.67 -0.06
C PRO A 30 -9.45 -5.86 -1.46
N LEU A 31 -9.01 -5.05 -2.42
CA LEU A 31 -9.39 -5.16 -3.83
C LEU A 31 -8.17 -5.58 -4.68
N PRO A 32 -7.84 -6.88 -4.80
CA PRO A 32 -6.57 -7.36 -5.34
C PRO A 32 -6.34 -7.01 -6.81
N MET A 33 -7.42 -6.92 -7.59
CA MET A 33 -7.41 -6.48 -8.99
C MET A 33 -7.01 -5.02 -9.20
N ARG A 34 -6.82 -4.26 -8.11
CA ARG A 34 -6.37 -2.86 -8.10
C ARG A 34 -5.07 -2.69 -7.32
N PHE A 35 -4.40 -3.79 -7.00
CA PHE A 35 -3.07 -3.77 -6.41
C PHE A 35 -2.05 -3.31 -7.45
N ASP A 36 -1.18 -2.41 -7.05
CA ASP A 36 -0.04 -1.96 -7.85
C ASP A 36 1.23 -1.96 -7.00
N SER A 37 2.36 -2.23 -7.63
CA SER A 37 3.68 -2.15 -7.01
C SER A 37 4.66 -1.46 -7.94
N LEU A 38 5.31 -0.42 -7.43
CA LEU A 38 6.33 0.35 -8.12
C LEU A 38 7.71 0.00 -7.56
N SER A 39 8.68 -0.27 -8.43
CA SER A 39 10.06 -0.54 -8.03
C SER A 39 10.85 0.72 -7.61
N TYR A 40 10.18 1.86 -7.44
CA TYR A 40 10.77 3.12 -7.03
C TYR A 40 10.43 3.41 -5.57
N ALA A 41 11.32 3.00 -4.67
CA ALA A 41 11.13 3.13 -3.22
C ALA A 41 12.44 3.53 -2.53
N GLY A 42 12.65 3.10 -1.28
CA GLY A 42 13.85 3.45 -0.52
C GLY A 42 15.17 3.13 -1.25
N GLN A 43 15.24 2.03 -2.00
CA GLN A 43 16.41 1.63 -2.77
C GLN A 43 16.74 2.63 -3.88
N ALA A 44 15.74 3.28 -4.48
CA ALA A 44 15.97 4.25 -5.55
C ALA A 44 16.62 5.56 -5.06
N ILE A 45 16.53 5.85 -3.75
CA ILE A 45 17.11 7.04 -3.12
C ILE A 45 18.34 6.72 -2.25
N HIS A 46 18.63 5.43 -2.04
CA HIS A 46 19.79 4.97 -1.29
C HIS A 46 21.01 4.97 -2.20
N LYS A 47 22.08 5.66 -1.79
CA LYS A 47 23.38 5.68 -2.46
C LYS A 47 24.34 4.71 -1.81
#